data_AF-A0A448YJZ3-F1
#
_entry.id   AF-A0A448YJZ3-F1
#
_cell.length_a   1.000
_cell.length_b   1.000
_cell.length_c   1.000
_cell.angle_alpha   90.00
_cell.angle_beta   90.00
_cell.angle_gamma   90.00
#
_symmetry.space_group_name_H-M   'P 1'
#
loop_
_entity.id
_entity.type
_entity.pdbx_description
1 polymer ?
#
loop_
_entity_poly.entity_id
_entity_poly.type
_entity_poly.pdbx_seq_one_letter_code
_entity_poly.pdbx_strand_id
1 'polypeptide(L)'
;MTSTPPSLPGKPEDSISVHPVSTVDFVQPTSIVDFDKLEYPVVPSNVADPYRQFEVELPAYFKELPKSKLDELYKDKSLLRGYLLAKYGEHYQTPRDSIVEDLRKQQEYCERRCESNDKSQRVEKINGSLKEYHALLDKFNSSQVAMYDKLNRMSKKAMIEMMEADLSRQEERCQSIVDDVMVIPGEVSDEEVTKFIERYKEERQRYYLKREKLSRMFEDRVGQLES
;
A
#
# COMPACT_ATOMS: atom_id res chain seq x y z
N MET A 1 -12.29 -35.46 -25.40
CA MET A 1 -11.59 -34.74 -24.31
C MET A 1 -11.09 -33.43 -24.90
N THR A 2 -11.84 -32.35 -24.73
CA THR A 2 -11.57 -31.04 -25.33
C THR A 2 -10.73 -30.21 -24.36
N SER A 3 -9.46 -29.97 -24.69
CA SER A 3 -8.59 -29.10 -23.91
C SER A 3 -8.79 -27.64 -24.34
N THR A 4 -9.39 -26.85 -23.47
CA THR A 4 -9.53 -25.40 -23.65
C THR A 4 -8.14 -24.74 -23.57
N PRO A 5 -7.76 -23.87 -24.52
CA PRO A 5 -6.49 -23.14 -24.43
C PRO A 5 -6.54 -22.08 -23.31
N PRO A 6 -5.40 -21.75 -22.69
CA PRO A 6 -5.33 -20.79 -21.59
C PRO A 6 -5.56 -19.37 -22.10
N SER A 7 -6.46 -18.64 -21.43
CA SER A 7 -6.76 -17.24 -21.71
C SER A 7 -5.58 -16.33 -21.32
N LEU A 8 -5.26 -15.36 -22.18
CA LEU A 8 -4.28 -14.32 -21.91
C LEU A 8 -4.84 -13.31 -20.89
N PRO A 9 -4.00 -12.75 -19.99
CA PRO A 9 -4.45 -11.73 -19.06
C PRO A 9 -4.81 -10.42 -19.80
N GLY A 10 -5.94 -9.83 -19.42
CA GLY A 10 -6.44 -8.58 -19.97
C GLY A 10 -5.48 -7.42 -19.76
N LYS A 11 -5.53 -6.48 -20.71
CA LYS A 11 -4.78 -5.22 -20.72
C LYS A 11 -5.07 -4.43 -19.43
N PRO A 12 -4.05 -3.87 -18.74
CA PRO A 12 -4.31 -3.05 -17.57
C PRO A 12 -5.01 -1.76 -18.01
N GLU A 13 -6.20 -1.52 -17.48
CA GLU A 13 -6.86 -0.22 -17.60
C GLU A 13 -6.11 0.78 -16.72
N ASP A 14 -5.72 1.89 -17.34
CA ASP A 14 -5.15 3.07 -16.69
C ASP A 14 -6.23 3.73 -15.82
N SER A 15 -6.32 3.32 -14.56
CA SER A 15 -7.04 4.08 -13.54
C SER A 15 -6.23 4.12 -12.25
N ILE A 16 -5.17 4.92 -12.27
CA ILE A 16 -4.46 5.37 -11.07
C ILE A 16 -5.37 6.38 -10.36
N SER A 17 -6.23 5.88 -9.47
CA SER A 17 -6.82 6.72 -8.43
C SER A 17 -5.75 6.96 -7.36
N VAL A 18 -5.05 8.08 -7.47
CA VAL A 18 -4.13 8.57 -6.44
C VAL A 18 -4.97 8.99 -5.23
N HIS A 19 -5.15 8.10 -4.26
CA HIS A 19 -5.57 8.51 -2.93
C HIS A 19 -4.36 9.11 -2.21
N PRO A 20 -4.47 10.32 -1.64
CA PRO A 20 -3.37 10.96 -0.96
C PRO A 20 -2.95 10.14 0.26
N VAL A 21 -1.64 9.95 0.40
CA VAL A 21 -0.97 9.41 1.58
C VAL A 21 -1.36 10.31 2.76
N SER A 22 -2.22 9.80 3.65
CA SER A 22 -2.47 10.46 4.93
C SER A 22 -1.19 10.47 5.74
N THR A 23 -0.67 11.68 5.92
CA THR A 23 0.35 12.03 6.90
C THR A 23 -0.03 11.41 8.24
N VAL A 24 0.83 10.52 8.76
CA VAL A 24 0.66 9.96 10.09
C VAL A 24 1.01 11.07 11.07
N ASP A 25 -0.01 11.82 11.50
CA ASP A 25 0.13 12.72 12.63
C ASP A 25 0.54 11.90 13.85
N PHE A 26 1.68 12.27 14.42
CA PHE A 26 2.17 11.73 15.67
C PHE A 26 1.25 12.25 16.79
N VAL A 27 0.12 11.57 16.97
CA VAL A 27 -0.81 11.86 18.06
C VAL A 27 -0.11 11.48 19.36
N GLN A 28 0.33 12.49 20.11
CA GLN A 28 0.66 12.32 21.53
C GLN A 28 -0.51 11.60 22.20
N PRO A 29 -0.28 10.54 22.99
CA PRO A 29 -1.35 9.86 23.69
C PRO A 29 -1.81 10.75 24.85
N THR A 30 -2.66 11.74 24.58
CA THR A 30 -3.54 12.27 25.60
C THR A 30 -4.55 11.17 25.86
N SER A 31 -4.31 10.35 26.90
CA SER A 31 -5.22 9.31 27.33
C SER A 31 -6.48 9.95 27.89
N ILE A 32 -7.38 10.38 27.01
CA ILE A 32 -8.77 10.60 27.36
C ILE A 32 -9.34 9.19 27.48
N VAL A 33 -9.35 8.67 28.71
CA VAL A 33 -10.03 7.41 29.01
C VAL A 33 -11.52 7.65 28.74
N ASP A 34 -12.02 7.06 27.67
CA ASP A 34 -13.44 7.10 27.32
C ASP A 34 -14.17 6.14 28.26
N PHE A 35 -14.69 6.69 29.36
CA PHE A 35 -15.30 5.90 30.45
C PHE A 35 -16.52 5.09 29.99
N ASP A 36 -17.14 5.45 28.86
CA ASP A 36 -18.28 4.74 28.26
C ASP A 36 -17.86 3.48 27.46
N LYS A 37 -16.57 3.32 27.18
CA LYS A 37 -16.02 2.16 26.44
C LYS A 37 -15.32 1.13 27.35
N LEU A 38 -15.43 1.29 28.66
CA LEU A 38 -14.87 0.34 29.61
C LEU A 38 -15.80 -0.88 29.72
N GLU A 39 -15.22 -2.08 29.66
CA GLU A 39 -15.96 -3.34 29.85
C GLU A 39 -16.57 -3.43 31.26
N TYR A 40 -15.92 -2.77 32.22
CA TYR A 40 -16.43 -2.55 33.58
C TYR A 40 -16.45 -1.04 33.88
N PRO A 41 -17.63 -0.42 34.11
CA PRO A 41 -17.73 1.00 34.44
C PRO A 41 -17.08 1.30 35.79
N VAL A 42 -16.13 2.23 35.83
CA VAL A 42 -15.29 2.55 37.01
C VAL A 42 -16.07 3.23 38.14
N VAL A 43 -17.23 3.80 37.82
CA VAL A 43 -18.18 4.33 38.80
C VAL A 43 -19.56 3.79 38.43
N PRO A 44 -20.26 3.08 39.32
CA PRO A 44 -21.63 2.70 39.07
C PRO A 44 -22.44 3.96 38.74
N SER A 45 -23.15 3.99 37.61
CA SER A 45 -23.95 5.16 37.20
C SER A 45 -24.99 5.58 38.26
N ASN A 46 -25.25 4.70 39.24
CA ASN A 46 -26.23 4.83 40.31
C ASN A 46 -25.64 4.74 41.73
N VAL A 47 -24.48 5.34 42.02
CA VAL A 47 -24.06 5.51 43.44
C VAL A 47 -25.09 6.33 44.25
N ALA A 48 -25.90 7.15 43.57
CA ALA A 48 -26.88 8.02 44.21
C ALA A 48 -28.24 7.35 44.52
N ASP A 49 -28.66 6.32 43.79
CA ASP A 49 -30.06 5.87 43.83
C ASP A 49 -30.46 4.98 45.02
N PRO A 50 -29.62 4.06 45.54
CA PRO A 50 -29.99 3.29 46.73
C PRO A 50 -29.98 4.11 48.02
N TYR A 51 -29.35 5.29 48.02
CA TYR A 51 -29.01 6.05 49.24
C TYR A 51 -29.64 7.44 49.30
N ARG A 52 -30.65 7.73 48.46
CA ARG A 52 -31.35 9.03 48.47
C ARG A 52 -32.20 9.29 49.72
N GLN A 53 -32.40 8.28 50.58
CA GLN A 53 -33.20 8.41 51.79
C GLN A 53 -32.49 7.71 52.96
N PHE A 54 -31.49 8.37 53.54
CA PHE A 54 -31.03 8.04 54.89
C PHE A 54 -31.55 9.12 55.85
N GLU A 55 -32.30 8.71 56.86
CA GLU A 55 -32.68 9.60 57.95
C GLU A 55 -31.45 9.85 58.83
N VAL A 56 -30.96 11.09 58.82
CA VAL A 56 -29.84 11.49 59.68
C VAL A 56 -30.40 11.78 61.06
N GLU A 57 -30.09 10.93 62.02
CA GLU A 57 -30.37 11.19 63.43
C GLU A 57 -29.39 12.25 63.94
N LEU A 58 -29.91 13.44 64.25
CA LEU A 58 -29.14 14.47 64.93
C LEU A 58 -28.93 14.05 66.39
N PRO A 59 -27.68 14.07 66.90
CA PRO A 59 -27.41 13.73 68.28
C PRO A 59 -28.19 14.60 69.27
N ALA A 60 -28.63 14.00 70.37
CA ALA A 60 -29.51 14.66 71.36
C ALA A 60 -28.92 15.98 71.91
N TYR A 61 -27.59 16.08 72.03
CA TYR A 61 -26.90 17.28 72.51
C TYR A 61 -27.09 18.51 71.61
N PHE A 62 -27.41 18.34 70.32
CA PHE A 62 -27.72 19.47 69.43
C PHE A 62 -28.94 20.28 69.88
N LYS A 63 -29.85 19.67 70.65
CA LYS A 63 -31.02 20.36 71.22
C LYS A 63 -30.65 21.29 72.38
N GLU A 64 -29.50 21.08 73.01
CA GLU A 64 -29.02 21.81 74.18
C GLU A 64 -28.06 22.96 73.80
N LEU A 65 -27.62 23.01 72.54
CA LEU A 65 -26.67 24.02 72.08
C LEU A 65 -27.36 25.38 71.78
N PRO A 66 -26.69 26.51 72.08
CA PRO A 66 -27.17 27.82 71.68
C PRO A 66 -27.14 27.99 70.16
N LYS A 67 -28.14 28.71 69.60
CA LYS A 67 -28.30 28.92 68.16
C LYS A 67 -27.05 29.45 67.45
N SER A 68 -26.27 30.30 68.12
CA SER A 68 -25.01 30.83 67.59
C SER A 68 -23.96 29.76 67.29
N LYS A 69 -23.93 28.66 68.05
CA LYS A 69 -22.98 27.55 67.85
C LYS A 69 -23.48 26.56 66.79
N LEU A 70 -24.79 26.41 66.67
CA LEU A 70 -25.41 25.65 65.58
C LEU A 70 -25.18 26.33 64.23
N ASP A 71 -25.25 27.66 64.17
CA ASP A 71 -24.94 28.41 62.95
C ASP A 71 -23.46 28.33 62.54
N GLU A 72 -22.55 28.31 63.51
CA GLU A 72 -21.11 28.11 63.29
C GLU A 72 -20.84 26.70 62.72
N LEU A 73 -21.48 25.69 63.29
CA LEU A 73 -21.39 24.30 62.83
C LEU A 73 -22.04 24.08 61.47
N TYR A 74 -23.16 24.74 61.18
CA TYR A 74 -23.81 24.68 59.87
C TYR A 74 -22.93 25.27 58.75
N LYS A 75 -22.17 26.32 59.07
CA LYS A 75 -21.24 26.96 58.14
C LYS A 75 -19.97 26.13 57.91
N ASP A 76 -19.58 25.30 58.87
CA ASP A 76 -18.43 24.40 58.73
C ASP A 76 -18.79 23.08 58.02
N LYS A 77 -18.68 23.13 56.69
CA LYS A 77 -18.90 21.96 55.81
C LYS A 77 -17.94 20.80 56.09
N SER A 78 -16.74 21.07 56.60
CA SER A 78 -15.72 20.05 56.84
C SER A 78 -16.10 19.19 58.05
N LEU A 79 -16.57 19.84 59.11
CA LEU A 79 -17.01 19.19 60.34
C LEU A 79 -18.29 18.38 60.14
N LEU A 80 -19.24 18.92 59.38
CA LEU A 80 -20.45 18.19 58.96
C LEU A 80 -20.11 16.93 58.14
N ARG A 81 -19.15 17.03 57.20
CA ARG A 81 -18.67 15.89 56.42
C ARG A 81 -17.98 14.85 57.31
N GLY A 82 -17.16 15.30 58.26
CA GLY A 82 -16.50 14.42 59.23
C GLY A 82 -17.50 13.66 60.10
N TYR A 83 -18.55 14.33 60.58
CA TYR A 83 -19.63 13.69 61.34
C TYR A 83 -20.37 12.63 60.50
N LEU A 84 -20.76 12.98 59.27
CA LEU A 84 -21.44 12.06 58.37
C LEU A 84 -20.58 10.83 58.04
N LEU A 85 -19.27 11.04 57.80
CA LEU A 85 -18.35 9.95 57.53
C LEU A 85 -18.09 9.08 58.77
N ALA A 86 -18.00 9.67 59.97
CA ALA A 86 -17.75 8.92 61.19
C ALA A 86 -18.95 8.06 61.63
N LYS A 87 -20.17 8.53 61.38
CA LYS A 87 -21.40 7.83 61.79
C LYS A 87 -21.98 6.92 60.71
N TYR A 88 -21.91 7.34 59.45
CA TYR A 88 -22.55 6.64 58.34
C TYR A 88 -21.54 6.11 57.31
N GLY A 89 -20.23 6.26 57.58
CA GLY A 89 -19.15 5.79 56.69
C GLY A 89 -19.16 4.28 56.43
N GLU A 90 -19.66 3.48 57.37
CA GLU A 90 -19.79 2.03 57.18
C GLU A 90 -20.73 1.66 56.02
N HIS A 91 -21.79 2.44 55.80
CA HIS A 91 -22.69 2.23 54.65
C HIS A 91 -22.01 2.48 53.29
N TYR A 92 -20.90 3.21 53.28
CA TYR A 92 -20.10 3.47 52.08
C TYR A 92 -18.93 2.48 51.92
N GLN A 93 -18.73 1.54 52.85
CA GLN A 93 -17.72 0.48 52.69
C GLN A 93 -18.10 -0.50 51.59
N THR A 94 -19.36 -0.95 51.53
CA THR A 94 -19.81 -1.90 50.49
C THR A 94 -19.66 -1.34 49.06
N PRO A 95 -20.07 -0.09 48.75
CA PRO A 95 -19.81 0.50 47.44
C PRO A 95 -18.31 0.68 47.15
N ARG A 96 -17.52 1.06 48.16
CA ARG A 96 -16.07 1.20 48.01
C ARG A 96 -15.44 -0.14 47.62
N ASP A 97 -15.79 -1.21 48.31
CA ASP A 97 -15.24 -2.54 48.04
C ASP A 97 -15.67 -3.05 46.67
N SER A 98 -16.92 -2.76 46.25
CA SER A 98 -17.39 -3.05 44.89
C SER A 98 -16.58 -2.31 43.82
N ILE A 99 -16.32 -1.02 44.01
CA ILE A 99 -15.52 -0.21 43.07
C ILE A 99 -14.09 -0.74 43.01
N VAL A 100 -13.50 -1.11 44.15
CA VAL A 100 -12.14 -1.68 44.21
C VAL A 100 -12.08 -3.02 43.47
N GLU A 101 -13.07 -3.89 43.63
CA GLU A 101 -13.12 -5.17 42.90
C GLU A 101 -13.30 -4.97 41.39
N ASP A 102 -14.12 -4.03 40.95
CA ASP A 102 -14.30 -3.76 39.51
C ASP A 102 -13.04 -3.14 38.89
N LEU A 103 -12.33 -2.27 39.63
CA LEU A 103 -11.00 -1.80 39.24
C LEU A 103 -9.99 -2.95 39.13
N ARG A 104 -10.02 -3.90 40.06
CA ARG A 104 -9.14 -5.09 40.04
C ARG A 104 -9.41 -5.95 38.80
N LYS A 105 -10.68 -6.21 38.46
CA LYS A 105 -11.06 -6.94 37.23
C LYS A 105 -10.62 -6.20 35.97
N GLN A 106 -10.77 -4.87 35.95
CA GLN A 106 -10.34 -4.05 34.82
C GLN A 106 -8.82 -4.13 34.63
N GLN A 107 -8.05 -4.11 35.72
CA GLN A 107 -6.61 -4.29 35.67
C GLN A 107 -6.24 -5.67 35.11
N GLU A 108 -6.84 -6.75 35.63
CA GLU A 108 -6.59 -8.12 35.14
C GLU A 108 -6.94 -8.28 33.65
N TYR A 109 -8.03 -7.64 33.20
CA TYR A 109 -8.41 -7.63 31.79
C TYR A 109 -7.37 -6.92 30.92
N CYS A 110 -6.89 -5.76 31.35
CA CYS A 110 -5.85 -5.01 30.66
C CYS A 110 -4.54 -5.82 30.57
N GLU A 111 -4.13 -6.44 31.67
CA GLU A 111 -2.94 -7.31 31.72
C GLU A 111 -3.08 -8.49 30.76
N ARG A 112 -4.21 -9.22 30.79
CA ARG A 112 -4.47 -10.33 29.86
C ARG A 112 -4.47 -9.90 28.40
N ARG A 113 -5.00 -8.71 28.11
CA ARG A 113 -5.03 -8.16 26.75
C ARG A 113 -3.63 -7.75 26.28
N CYS A 114 -2.79 -7.25 27.17
CA CYS A 114 -1.37 -6.98 26.91
C CYS A 114 -0.56 -8.27 26.75
N GLU A 115 -0.85 -9.32 27.52
CA GLU A 115 -0.20 -10.63 27.41
C GLU A 115 -0.61 -11.38 26.12
N SER A 116 -1.82 -11.12 25.60
CA SER A 116 -2.27 -11.54 24.25
C SER A 116 -1.53 -10.83 23.10
N ASN A 117 -0.28 -10.40 23.35
CA ASN A 117 0.67 -9.80 22.42
C ASN A 117 1.11 -10.74 21.27
N ASP A 118 0.62 -11.99 21.24
CA ASP A 118 0.69 -12.86 20.06
C ASP A 118 0.16 -12.18 18.79
N LYS A 119 -0.82 -11.27 18.94
CA LYS A 119 -1.35 -10.49 17.82
C LYS A 119 -0.31 -9.55 17.23
N SER A 120 0.52 -8.91 18.06
CA SER A 120 1.57 -7.99 17.62
C SER A 120 2.65 -8.72 16.82
N GLN A 121 3.12 -9.88 17.31
CA GLN A 121 4.09 -10.71 16.57
C GLN A 121 3.50 -11.25 15.26
N ARG A 122 2.22 -11.63 15.26
CA ARG A 122 1.53 -12.09 14.04
C ARG A 122 1.38 -10.98 13.02
N VAL A 123 1.06 -9.76 13.45
CA VAL A 123 0.98 -8.57 12.59
C VAL A 123 2.35 -8.23 12.01
N GLU A 124 3.42 -8.29 12.81
CA GLU A 124 4.79 -8.09 12.33
C GLU A 124 5.21 -9.13 11.28
N LYS A 125 4.91 -10.41 11.51
CA LYS A 125 5.15 -11.48 10.54
C LYS A 125 4.40 -11.25 9.23
N ILE A 126 3.11 -10.91 9.31
CA ILE A 126 2.28 -10.59 8.13
C ILE A 126 2.85 -9.40 7.38
N ASN A 127 3.24 -8.33 8.08
CA ASN A 127 3.88 -7.16 7.48
C ASN A 127 5.23 -7.51 6.81
N GLY A 128 6.01 -8.41 7.41
CA GLY A 128 7.23 -8.95 6.82
C GLY A 128 6.95 -9.66 5.50
N SER A 129 6.03 -10.63 5.52
CA SER A 129 5.64 -11.36 4.30
C SER A 129 5.05 -10.44 3.23
N LEU A 130 4.26 -9.43 3.62
CA LEU A 130 3.70 -8.47 2.67
C LEU A 130 4.80 -7.68 1.93
N LYS A 131 5.84 -7.25 2.65
CA LYS A 131 7.01 -6.58 2.03
C LYS A 131 7.74 -7.50 1.04
N GLU A 132 7.88 -8.78 1.37
CA GLU A 132 8.49 -9.76 0.47
C GLU A 132 7.66 -9.96 -0.81
N TYR A 133 6.33 -10.04 -0.69
CA TYR A 133 5.43 -10.13 -1.84
C TYR A 133 5.49 -8.89 -2.72
N HIS A 134 5.55 -7.70 -2.15
CA HIS A 134 5.74 -6.46 -2.92
C HIS A 134 7.06 -6.48 -3.69
N ALA A 135 8.16 -6.86 -3.04
CA ALA A 135 9.45 -6.96 -3.71
C ALA A 135 9.45 -8.00 -4.84
N LEU A 136 8.69 -9.10 -4.69
CA LEU A 136 8.52 -10.11 -5.74
C LEU A 136 7.67 -9.58 -6.91
N LEU A 137 6.62 -8.82 -6.61
CA LEU A 137 5.77 -8.19 -7.62
C LEU A 137 6.55 -7.17 -8.46
N ASP A 138 7.39 -6.36 -7.84
CA ASP A 138 8.25 -5.41 -8.55
C ASP A 138 9.23 -6.12 -9.49
N LYS A 139 9.83 -7.23 -9.03
CA LYS A 139 10.67 -8.09 -9.87
C LYS A 139 9.88 -8.66 -11.04
N PHE A 140 8.67 -9.15 -10.82
CA PHE A 140 7.81 -9.67 -11.86
C PHE A 140 7.48 -8.59 -12.92
N ASN A 141 7.05 -7.41 -12.48
CA ASN A 141 6.76 -6.27 -13.35
C ASN A 141 7.97 -5.89 -14.20
N SER A 142 9.16 -5.81 -13.59
CA SER A 142 10.40 -5.51 -14.32
C SER A 142 10.71 -6.58 -15.39
N SER A 143 10.48 -7.86 -15.06
CA SER A 143 10.67 -8.96 -16.01
C SER A 143 9.65 -8.93 -17.14
N GLN A 144 8.41 -8.53 -16.84
CA GLN A 144 7.34 -8.41 -17.83
C GLN A 144 7.65 -7.27 -18.82
N VAL A 145 8.11 -6.12 -18.34
CA VAL A 145 8.58 -5.03 -19.20
C VAL A 145 9.73 -5.50 -20.10
N ALA A 146 10.75 -6.14 -19.53
CA ALA A 146 11.87 -6.67 -20.30
C ALA A 146 11.45 -7.71 -21.35
N MET A 147 10.43 -8.51 -21.06
CA MET A 147 9.83 -9.44 -22.02
C MET A 147 9.14 -8.70 -23.17
N TYR A 148 8.32 -7.70 -22.88
CA TYR A 148 7.65 -6.91 -23.91
C TYR A 148 8.64 -6.14 -24.77
N ASP A 149 9.72 -5.60 -24.21
CA ASP A 149 10.76 -4.92 -25.00
C ASP A 149 11.42 -5.88 -26.00
N LYS A 150 11.72 -7.11 -25.57
CA LYS A 150 12.29 -8.15 -26.45
C LYS A 150 11.29 -8.58 -27.51
N LEU A 151 10.03 -8.79 -27.13
CA LEU A 151 8.98 -9.18 -28.07
C LEU A 151 8.71 -8.08 -29.09
N ASN A 152 8.73 -6.82 -28.67
CA ASN A 152 8.52 -5.68 -29.55
C ASN A 152 9.68 -5.53 -30.55
N ARG A 153 10.93 -5.77 -30.12
CA ARG A 153 12.09 -5.85 -31.04
C ARG A 153 11.98 -6.99 -32.05
N MET A 154 11.33 -8.10 -31.67
CA MET A 154 11.05 -9.23 -32.56
C MET A 154 9.68 -9.12 -33.26
N SER A 155 8.99 -7.99 -33.13
CA SER A 155 7.70 -7.80 -33.80
C SER A 155 7.91 -7.75 -35.31
N LYS A 156 6.89 -8.17 -36.07
CA LYS A 156 6.88 -8.07 -37.53
C LYS A 156 7.25 -6.66 -37.98
N LYS A 157 6.70 -5.64 -37.30
CA LYS A 157 6.96 -4.23 -37.57
C LYS A 157 8.44 -3.86 -37.37
N ALA A 158 9.03 -4.19 -36.22
CA ALA A 158 10.44 -3.89 -35.96
C ALA A 158 11.39 -4.63 -36.93
N MET A 159 11.06 -5.88 -37.31
CA MET A 159 11.85 -6.61 -38.30
C MET A 159 11.74 -6.01 -39.71
N ILE A 160 10.56 -5.49 -40.09
CA ILE A 160 10.35 -4.77 -41.35
C ILE A 160 11.18 -3.47 -41.35
N GLU A 161 11.05 -2.64 -40.30
CA GLU A 161 11.82 -1.39 -40.17
C GLU A 161 13.34 -1.64 -40.25
N MET A 162 13.83 -2.71 -39.61
CA MET A 162 15.23 -3.10 -39.70
C MET A 162 15.63 -3.52 -41.13
N MET A 163 14.79 -4.29 -41.84
CA MET A 163 15.05 -4.64 -43.24
C MET A 163 15.04 -3.43 -44.18
N GLU A 164 14.12 -2.47 -43.97
CA GLU A 164 14.06 -1.23 -44.74
C GLU A 164 15.32 -0.38 -44.55
N ALA A 165 15.81 -0.28 -43.31
CA ALA A 165 17.07 0.39 -43.01
C ALA A 165 18.26 -0.33 -43.68
N ASP A 166 18.30 -1.66 -43.63
CA ASP A 166 19.36 -2.46 -44.27
C ASP A 166 19.30 -2.43 -45.81
N LEU A 167 18.11 -2.23 -46.39
CA LEU A 167 17.92 -2.01 -47.82
C LEU A 167 18.42 -0.63 -48.23
N SER A 168 18.11 0.40 -47.43
CA SER A 168 18.58 1.77 -47.66
C SER A 168 20.10 1.86 -47.62
N ARG A 169 20.74 1.24 -46.62
CA ARG A 169 22.21 1.12 -46.56
C ARG A 169 22.81 0.39 -47.75
N GLN A 170 22.09 -0.59 -48.30
CA GLN A 170 22.54 -1.33 -49.47
C GLN A 170 22.46 -0.46 -50.73
N GLU A 171 21.44 0.38 -50.85
CA GLU A 171 21.32 1.37 -51.93
C GLU A 171 22.46 2.41 -51.84
N GLU A 172 22.74 2.92 -50.65
CA GLU A 172 23.85 3.84 -50.40
C GLU A 172 25.20 3.23 -50.79
N ARG A 173 25.43 1.93 -50.52
CA ARG A 173 26.63 1.22 -50.99
C ARG A 173 26.71 1.12 -52.50
N CYS A 174 25.58 0.83 -53.17
CA CYS A 174 25.54 0.80 -54.63
C CYS A 174 25.89 2.18 -55.20
N GLN A 175 25.35 3.24 -54.59
CA GLN A 175 25.62 4.61 -54.99
C GLN A 175 27.09 4.99 -54.75
N SER A 176 27.65 4.64 -53.59
CA SER A 176 29.07 4.87 -53.28
C SER A 176 29.99 4.20 -54.29
N ILE A 177 29.68 2.98 -54.75
CA ILE A 177 30.48 2.30 -55.78
C ILE A 177 30.43 3.04 -57.12
N VAL A 178 29.30 3.65 -57.46
CA VAL A 178 29.16 4.49 -58.67
C VAL A 178 29.93 5.78 -58.51
N ASP A 179 29.79 6.45 -57.36
CA ASP A 179 30.48 7.70 -57.06
C ASP A 179 32.01 7.51 -57.04
N ASP A 180 32.50 6.40 -56.49
CA ASP A 180 33.92 6.05 -56.46
C ASP A 180 34.55 6.00 -57.85
N VAL A 181 33.80 5.58 -58.88
CA VAL A 181 34.28 5.55 -60.27
C VAL A 181 34.16 6.91 -60.95
N MET A 182 33.11 7.68 -60.63
CA MET A 182 32.89 9.01 -61.22
C MET A 182 33.88 10.07 -60.71
N VAL A 183 34.49 9.85 -59.55
CA VAL A 183 35.45 10.77 -58.92
C VAL A 183 36.89 10.59 -59.43
N ILE A 184 37.22 9.47 -60.10
CA ILE A 184 38.58 9.19 -60.59
C ILE A 184 38.97 10.21 -61.67
N PRO A 185 39.98 11.07 -61.45
CA PRO A 185 40.41 12.03 -62.45
C PRO A 185 41.36 11.36 -63.45
N GLY A 186 40.87 11.02 -64.65
CA GLY A 186 41.68 10.46 -65.74
C GLY A 186 40.94 9.45 -66.61
N GLU A 187 41.65 8.83 -67.56
CA GLU A 187 41.16 7.65 -68.27
C GLU A 187 41.10 6.46 -67.29
N VAL A 188 39.90 5.94 -67.04
CA VAL A 188 39.70 4.75 -66.20
C VAL A 188 40.26 3.54 -66.93
N SER A 189 41.11 2.76 -66.25
CA SER A 189 41.70 1.55 -66.83
C SER A 189 40.63 0.45 -67.02
N ASP A 190 40.74 -0.36 -68.07
CA ASP A 190 39.86 -1.51 -68.31
C ASP A 190 39.78 -2.47 -67.10
N GLU A 191 40.87 -2.59 -66.33
CA GLU A 191 40.91 -3.39 -65.11
C GLU A 191 40.07 -2.79 -63.97
N GLU A 192 39.99 -1.47 -63.89
CA GLU A 192 39.20 -0.73 -62.90
C GLU A 192 37.71 -0.80 -63.27
N VAL A 193 37.39 -0.66 -64.56
CA VAL A 193 36.04 -0.86 -65.10
C VAL A 193 35.54 -2.27 -64.79
N THR A 194 36.37 -3.29 -65.02
CA THR A 194 35.99 -4.69 -64.76
C THR A 194 35.72 -4.94 -63.27
N LYS A 195 36.59 -4.44 -62.38
CA LYS A 195 36.39 -4.54 -60.92
C LYS A 195 35.16 -3.78 -60.45
N PHE A 196 34.87 -2.61 -61.04
CA PHE A 196 33.64 -1.87 -60.76
C PHE A 196 32.41 -2.68 -61.13
N ILE A 197 32.35 -3.22 -62.36
CA ILE A 197 31.21 -4.00 -62.86
C ILE A 197 30.95 -5.19 -61.94
N GLU A 198 31.99 -5.92 -61.55
CA GLU A 198 31.85 -7.07 -60.64
C GLU A 198 31.29 -6.65 -59.28
N ARG A 199 31.88 -5.66 -58.61
CA ARG A 199 31.43 -5.20 -57.29
C ARG A 199 30.02 -4.62 -57.33
N TYR A 200 29.72 -3.79 -58.32
CA TYR A 200 28.40 -3.19 -58.47
C TYR A 200 27.34 -4.26 -58.73
N LYS A 201 27.63 -5.23 -59.60
CA LYS A 201 26.72 -6.35 -59.89
C LYS A 201 26.43 -7.18 -58.65
N GLU A 202 27.45 -7.51 -57.86
CA GLU A 202 27.29 -8.25 -56.61
C GLU A 202 26.43 -7.50 -55.59
N GLU A 203 26.74 -6.22 -55.34
CA GLU A 203 25.99 -5.41 -54.36
C GLU A 203 24.56 -5.13 -54.83
N ARG A 204 24.34 -4.95 -56.14
CA ARG A 204 23.00 -4.77 -56.72
C ARG A 204 22.18 -6.06 -56.70
N GLN A 205 22.81 -7.21 -56.88
CA GLN A 205 22.15 -8.50 -56.69
C GLN A 205 21.71 -8.70 -55.23
N ARG A 206 22.56 -8.34 -54.26
CA ARG A 206 22.21 -8.35 -52.83
C ARG A 206 21.05 -7.40 -52.51
N TYR A 207 21.04 -6.22 -53.13
CA TYR A 207 19.92 -5.28 -53.02
C TYR A 207 18.60 -5.91 -53.46
N TYR A 208 18.53 -6.46 -54.68
CA TYR A 208 17.29 -7.05 -55.18
C TYR A 208 16.83 -8.24 -54.35
N LEU A 209 17.75 -9.08 -53.87
CA LEU A 209 17.43 -10.19 -52.97
C LEU A 209 16.81 -9.70 -51.66
N LYS A 210 17.36 -8.64 -51.06
CA LYS A 210 16.80 -8.03 -49.84
C LYS A 210 15.43 -7.41 -50.11
N ARG A 211 15.26 -6.72 -51.25
CA ARG A 211 13.99 -6.12 -51.67
C ARG A 211 12.89 -7.15 -51.84
N GLU A 212 13.21 -8.29 -52.46
CA GLU A 212 12.29 -9.40 -52.62
C GLU A 212 11.92 -10.01 -51.26
N LYS A 213 12.89 -10.24 -50.37
CA LYS A 213 12.63 -10.73 -49.01
C LYS A 213 11.71 -9.79 -48.23
N LEU A 214 11.94 -8.49 -48.32
CA LEU A 214 11.08 -7.47 -47.70
C LEU A 214 9.65 -7.53 -48.26
N SER A 215 9.49 -7.61 -49.58
CA SER A 215 8.16 -7.80 -50.22
C SER A 215 7.43 -9.03 -49.68
N ARG A 216 8.15 -10.16 -49.56
CA ARG A 216 7.61 -11.41 -49.00
C ARG A 216 7.26 -11.32 -47.52
N MET A 217 7.77 -10.33 -46.78
CA MET A 217 7.35 -10.10 -45.38
C MET A 217 6.03 -9.34 -45.30
N PHE A 218 5.69 -8.54 -46.31
CA PHE A 218 4.38 -7.88 -46.45
C PHE A 218 3.32 -8.81 -47.01
N GLU A 219 3.72 -9.79 -47.80
CA GLU A 219 2.88 -10.95 -48.12
C GLU A 219 2.64 -11.69 -46.80
N ASP A 220 1.51 -11.42 -46.15
CA ASP A 220 1.02 -12.27 -45.07
C ASP A 220 1.05 -13.69 -45.62
N ARG A 221 1.89 -14.56 -45.06
CA ARG A 221 1.76 -15.98 -45.33
C ARG A 221 0.38 -16.34 -44.84
N VAL A 222 -0.54 -16.44 -45.80
CA VAL A 222 -1.87 -17.03 -45.67
C VAL A 222 -1.67 -18.51 -45.36
N GLY A 223 -1.22 -18.78 -44.14
CA GLY A 223 -1.48 -19.98 -43.39
C GLY A 223 -2.32 -19.50 -42.23
N GLN A 224 -3.59 -19.20 -42.51
CA GLN A 224 -4.59 -18.94 -41.50
C GLN A 224 -4.59 -20.16 -40.55
N LEU A 225 -4.00 -20.00 -39.37
CA LEU A 225 -4.53 -20.69 -38.21
C LEU A 225 -5.78 -19.91 -37.82
N GLU A 226 -6.86 -20.15 -38.58
CA GLU A 226 -8.20 -19.80 -38.15
C GLU A 226 -8.37 -20.40 -36.74
N SER A 227 -8.51 -19.51 -35.76
CA SER A 227 -8.81 -19.83 -34.36
C SER A 227 -10.24 -19.37 -34.10
#